data_AF-A0A2D5CUS7-F1
#
_entry.id   AF-A0A2D5CUS7-F1
#
_cell.length_a   1.000
_cell.length_b   1.000
_cell.length_c   1.000
_cell.angle_alpha   90.00
_cell.angle_beta   90.00
_cell.angle_gamma   90.00
#
_symmetry.space_group_name_H-M   'P 1'
#
loop_
_entity.id
_entity.type
_entity.pdbx_description
1 polymer ?
#
loop_
_entity_poly.entity_id
_entity_poly.type
_entity_poly.pdbx_seq_one_letter_code
_entity_poly.pdbx_strand_id
1 'polypeptide(L)'
;MVGENMRILLLIFISFFTFGDNHKLSTDLSDCKGKIANYYVAKLTGSADGWLKAARMHQKFYKDRGSDIVVAPMMQYRRDSEGNVSEKLYRLSTMVIGSQESWAKWQEMRENQSEAEAKKAQAEYDAYVGMYNKNNELTVQRRLCIY
;
A
#
# COMPACT_ATOMS: atom_id res chain seq x y z
N MET A 1 21.06 55.08 28.12
CA MET A 1 20.38 54.50 26.94
C MET A 1 20.93 53.09 26.66
N VAL A 2 20.65 52.11 27.53
CA VAL A 2 21.15 50.72 27.35
C VAL A 2 20.00 49.71 27.21
N GLY A 3 18.78 50.07 27.61
CA GLY A 3 17.61 49.20 27.54
C GLY A 3 16.89 49.16 26.18
N GLU A 4 17.01 50.19 25.35
CA GLU A 4 16.31 50.30 24.06
C GLU A 4 16.97 49.43 22.98
N ASN A 5 18.31 49.49 22.87
CA ASN A 5 19.08 48.70 21.90
C ASN A 5 18.98 47.18 22.18
N MET A 6 18.90 46.78 23.45
CA MET A 6 18.76 45.38 23.84
C MET A 6 17.36 44.82 23.54
N ARG A 7 16.31 45.65 23.61
CA ARG A 7 14.94 45.29 23.20
C ARG A 7 14.82 45.09 21.69
N ILE A 8 15.46 45.95 20.90
CA ILE A 8 15.46 45.84 19.42
C ILE A 8 16.15 44.55 18.97
N LEU A 9 17.30 44.21 19.58
CA LEU A 9 18.02 42.96 19.30
C LEU A 9 17.18 41.71 19.63
N LEU A 10 16.45 41.70 20.75
CA LEU A 10 15.59 40.57 21.13
C LEU A 10 14.41 40.38 20.16
N LEU A 11 13.81 41.48 19.68
CA LEU A 11 12.70 41.41 18.72
C LEU A 11 13.15 40.90 17.34
N ILE A 12 14.36 41.26 16.90
CA ILE A 12 14.96 40.75 15.66
C ILE A 12 15.22 39.24 15.77
N PHE A 13 15.73 38.75 16.90
CA PHE A 13 15.95 37.31 17.10
C PHE A 13 14.64 36.50 17.05
N ILE A 14 13.55 37.00 17.63
CA ILE A 14 12.25 36.32 17.60
C ILE A 14 11.66 36.26 16.18
N SER A 15 11.94 37.26 15.34
CA SER A 15 11.46 37.29 13.95
C SER A 15 12.06 36.22 13.03
N PHE A 16 13.21 35.61 13.41
CA PHE A 16 13.80 34.48 12.67
C PHE A 16 13.26 33.11 13.09
N PHE A 17 12.51 33.03 14.21
CA PHE A 17 11.93 31.76 14.68
C PHE A 17 10.51 31.51 14.17
N THR A 18 9.94 32.42 13.37
CA THR A 18 8.68 32.15 12.67
C THR A 18 8.94 31.48 11.31
N PHE A 19 9.71 30.40 11.29
CA PHE A 19 9.43 29.35 10.32
C PHE A 19 8.22 28.62 10.85
N GLY A 20 7.03 29.17 10.53
CA GLY A 20 5.80 28.41 10.64
C GLY A 20 6.03 27.13 9.85
N ASP A 21 6.05 26.02 10.56
CA ASP A 21 6.19 24.68 10.01
C ASP A 21 4.88 24.36 9.27
N ASN A 22 4.66 25.07 8.17
CA ASN A 22 3.63 24.80 7.20
C ASN A 22 4.10 23.57 6.42
N HIS A 23 4.26 22.44 7.12
CA HIS A 23 4.31 21.13 6.52
C HIS A 23 2.97 20.90 5.82
N LYS A 24 2.82 21.49 4.63
CA LYS A 24 1.77 21.10 3.69
C LYS A 24 1.92 19.59 3.55
N LEU A 25 0.83 18.87 3.79
CA LEU A 25 0.80 17.44 3.53
C LEU A 25 1.17 17.24 2.06
N SER A 26 2.35 16.68 1.81
CA SER A 26 2.78 16.38 0.46
C SER A 26 1.81 15.37 -0.15
N THR A 27 1.47 15.58 -1.42
CA THR A 27 0.64 14.65 -2.20
C THR A 27 1.48 13.62 -2.95
N ASP A 28 2.80 13.73 -2.89
CA ASP A 28 3.72 12.85 -3.61
C ASP A 28 3.92 11.53 -2.85
N LEU A 29 3.95 10.42 -3.59
CA LEU A 29 4.13 9.09 -2.99
C LEU A 29 5.50 8.94 -2.30
N SER A 30 6.54 9.61 -2.81
CA SER A 30 7.89 9.61 -2.21
C SER A 30 7.92 10.14 -0.79
N ASP A 31 6.96 11.01 -0.45
CA ASP A 31 6.88 11.68 0.84
C ASP A 31 5.91 10.97 1.79
N CYS A 32 5.37 9.80 1.37
CA CYS A 32 4.52 8.98 2.20
C CYS A 32 5.27 8.60 3.48
N LYS A 33 4.69 8.93 4.64
CA LYS A 33 5.19 8.51 5.97
C LYS A 33 4.42 7.32 6.55
N GLY A 34 3.34 6.91 5.87
CA GLY A 34 2.49 5.81 6.26
C GLY A 34 2.94 4.45 5.69
N LYS A 35 2.03 3.47 5.77
CA LYS A 35 2.19 2.17 5.10
C LYS A 35 1.97 2.33 3.60
N ILE A 36 2.69 1.54 2.82
CA ILE A 36 2.53 1.48 1.38
C ILE A 36 1.71 0.26 1.01
N ALA A 37 0.72 0.46 0.15
CA ALA A 37 -0.10 -0.63 -0.35
C ALA A 37 -0.20 -0.65 -1.88
N ASN A 38 -0.13 -1.85 -2.45
CA ASN A 38 -0.59 -2.08 -3.82
C ASN A 38 -2.07 -2.49 -3.77
N TYR A 39 -2.91 -1.74 -4.46
CA TYR A 39 -4.36 -1.93 -4.47
C TYR A 39 -4.85 -2.32 -5.85
N TYR A 40 -5.55 -3.45 -5.89
CA TYR A 40 -6.06 -4.07 -7.11
C TYR A 40 -7.58 -4.14 -7.02
N VAL A 41 -8.29 -3.72 -8.07
CA VAL A 41 -9.75 -3.92 -8.19
C VAL A 41 -10.02 -4.76 -9.43
N ALA A 42 -10.83 -5.79 -9.29
CA ALA A 42 -11.13 -6.73 -10.35
C ALA A 42 -12.63 -6.98 -10.47
N LYS A 43 -13.06 -7.30 -11.68
CA LYS A 43 -14.37 -7.88 -11.97
C LYS A 43 -14.28 -9.39 -11.78
N LEU A 44 -15.22 -9.99 -11.05
CA LEU A 44 -15.30 -11.45 -10.98
C LEU A 44 -15.76 -12.00 -12.34
N THR A 45 -15.01 -12.95 -12.90
CA THR A 45 -15.31 -13.64 -14.16
C THR A 45 -15.43 -15.15 -13.98
N GLY A 46 -14.84 -15.70 -12.93
CA GLY A 46 -14.96 -17.09 -12.51
C GLY A 46 -15.51 -17.20 -11.08
N SER A 47 -14.84 -17.98 -10.22
CA SER A 47 -15.33 -18.26 -8.86
C SER A 47 -14.73 -17.33 -7.80
N ALA A 48 -15.58 -16.86 -6.88
CA ALA A 48 -15.16 -16.13 -5.69
C ALA A 48 -14.22 -16.98 -4.81
N ASP A 49 -14.47 -18.28 -4.67
CA ASP A 49 -13.57 -19.19 -3.94
C ASP A 49 -12.24 -19.34 -4.65
N GLY A 50 -12.24 -19.37 -5.98
CA GLY A 50 -11.02 -19.41 -6.79
C GLY A 50 -10.16 -18.15 -6.60
N TRP A 51 -10.79 -16.98 -6.59
CA TRP A 51 -10.14 -15.71 -6.25
C TRP A 51 -9.61 -15.71 -4.80
N LEU A 52 -10.40 -16.15 -3.82
CA LEU A 52 -9.97 -16.18 -2.43
C LEU A 52 -8.80 -17.16 -2.23
N LYS A 53 -8.79 -18.29 -2.94
CA LYS A 53 -7.65 -19.20 -2.99
C LYS A 53 -6.41 -18.53 -3.57
N ALA A 54 -6.53 -17.77 -4.66
CA ALA A 54 -5.43 -16.98 -5.20
C ALA A 54 -4.87 -15.99 -4.16
N ALA A 55 -5.74 -15.33 -3.39
CA ALA A 55 -5.33 -14.44 -2.30
C ALA A 55 -4.58 -15.14 -1.18
N ARG A 56 -5.00 -16.35 -0.79
CA ARG A 56 -4.26 -17.17 0.19
C ARG A 56 -2.88 -17.59 -0.32
N MET A 57 -2.78 -17.97 -1.59
CA MET A 57 -1.49 -18.28 -2.23
C MET A 57 -0.57 -17.05 -2.26
N HIS A 58 -1.13 -15.88 -2.59
CA HIS A 58 -0.41 -14.61 -2.57
C HIS A 58 0.08 -14.23 -1.16
N GLN A 59 -0.75 -14.43 -0.12
CA GLN A 59 -0.30 -14.22 1.26
C GLN A 59 0.82 -15.20 1.65
N LYS A 60 0.70 -16.47 1.26
CA LYS A 60 1.70 -17.51 1.52
C LYS A 60 3.04 -17.16 0.85
N PHE A 61 3.02 -16.64 -0.37
CA PHE A 61 4.22 -16.21 -1.09
C PHE A 61 5.09 -15.22 -0.29
N TYR A 62 4.47 -14.26 0.40
CA TYR A 62 5.17 -13.35 1.32
C TYR A 62 5.60 -14.05 2.62
N LYS A 63 4.70 -14.79 3.27
CA LYS A 63 4.96 -15.42 4.57
C LYS A 63 6.09 -16.46 4.53
N ASP A 64 6.15 -17.27 3.48
CA ASP A 64 7.18 -18.31 3.32
C ASP A 64 8.59 -17.72 3.19
N ARG A 65 8.70 -16.41 2.95
CA ARG A 65 9.95 -15.65 2.86
C ARG A 65 10.18 -14.73 4.06
N GLY A 66 9.46 -14.97 5.15
CA GLY A 66 9.61 -14.21 6.40
C GLY A 66 9.12 -12.75 6.32
N SER A 67 8.35 -12.39 5.29
CA SER A 67 7.82 -11.03 5.16
C SER A 67 6.55 -10.85 5.99
N ASP A 68 6.42 -9.67 6.57
CA ASP A 68 5.23 -9.19 7.29
C ASP A 68 4.22 -8.48 6.37
N ILE A 69 4.45 -8.46 5.06
CA ILE A 69 3.51 -7.91 4.07
C ILE A 69 2.21 -8.72 4.10
N VAL A 70 1.10 -8.00 4.24
CA VAL A 70 -0.25 -8.55 4.38
C VAL A 70 -1.01 -8.42 3.06
N VAL A 71 -1.67 -9.50 2.64
CA VAL A 71 -2.61 -9.53 1.53
C VAL A 71 -4.03 -9.56 2.09
N ALA A 72 -4.77 -8.46 1.92
CA ALA A 72 -6.14 -8.29 2.36
C ALA A 72 -7.10 -8.39 1.16
N PRO A 73 -7.76 -9.53 0.92
CA PRO A 73 -8.83 -9.66 -0.06
C PRO A 73 -10.15 -9.11 0.50
N MET A 74 -10.91 -8.40 -0.33
CA MET A 74 -12.19 -7.77 0.03
C MET A 74 -13.22 -7.91 -1.10
N MET A 75 -14.47 -8.17 -0.73
CA MET A 75 -15.61 -8.08 -1.63
C MET A 75 -16.25 -6.69 -1.51
N GLN A 76 -16.52 -6.06 -2.64
CA GLN A 76 -17.12 -4.72 -2.70
C GLN A 76 -18.57 -4.82 -3.15
N TYR A 77 -19.43 -4.16 -2.39
CA TYR A 77 -20.85 -4.01 -2.65
C TYR A 77 -21.16 -2.53 -2.88
N ARG A 78 -22.12 -2.23 -3.74
CA ARG A 78 -22.53 -0.84 -3.97
C ARG A 78 -23.42 -0.36 -2.83
N ARG A 79 -23.31 0.93 -2.53
CA ARG A 79 -24.33 1.67 -1.78
C ARG A 79 -25.01 2.66 -2.70
N ASP A 80 -26.30 2.84 -2.54
CA ASP A 80 -27.03 3.92 -3.19
C ASP A 80 -26.84 5.25 -2.43
N SER A 81 -27.46 6.32 -2.94
CA SER A 81 -27.41 7.65 -2.33
C SER A 81 -28.10 7.73 -0.96
N GLU A 82 -28.98 6.79 -0.65
CA GLU A 82 -29.69 6.69 0.63
C GLU A 82 -28.92 5.84 1.65
N GLY A 83 -27.82 5.21 1.23
CA GLY A 83 -26.93 4.41 2.06
C GLY A 83 -27.29 2.91 2.09
N ASN A 84 -28.31 2.47 1.36
CA ASN A 84 -28.71 1.07 1.28
C ASN A 84 -27.65 0.25 0.52
N VAL A 85 -27.34 -0.95 1.01
CA VAL A 85 -26.33 -1.83 0.41
C VAL A 85 -26.99 -2.77 -0.59
N SER A 86 -26.45 -2.85 -1.80
CA SER A 86 -26.82 -3.89 -2.75
C SER A 86 -26.23 -5.23 -2.34
N GLU A 87 -27.05 -6.27 -2.24
CA GLU A 87 -26.59 -7.63 -1.89
C GLU A 87 -25.73 -8.28 -2.98
N LYS A 88 -25.77 -7.75 -4.21
CA LYS A 88 -25.00 -8.29 -5.33
C LYS A 88 -23.56 -7.78 -5.28
N LEU A 89 -22.61 -8.71 -5.35
CA LEU A 89 -21.19 -8.41 -5.50
C LEU A 89 -20.97 -7.48 -6.69
N TYR A 90 -20.27 -6.37 -6.47
CA TYR A 90 -19.95 -5.41 -7.52
C TYR A 90 -18.53 -5.61 -8.06
N ARG A 91 -17.55 -5.67 -7.15
CA ARG A 91 -16.13 -5.83 -7.47
C ARG A 91 -15.42 -6.65 -6.40
N LEU A 92 -14.31 -7.24 -6.78
CA LEU A 92 -13.32 -7.78 -5.88
C LEU A 92 -12.19 -6.78 -5.73
N SER A 93 -11.56 -6.73 -4.57
CA SER A 93 -10.29 -6.04 -4.43
C SER A 93 -9.31 -6.78 -3.57
N THR A 94 -8.03 -6.61 -3.88
CA THR A 94 -6.94 -7.12 -3.07
C THR A 94 -6.02 -5.95 -2.74
N MET A 95 -5.69 -5.79 -1.46
CA MET A 95 -4.70 -4.82 -1.01
C MET A 95 -3.49 -5.57 -0.46
N VAL A 96 -2.30 -5.22 -0.91
CA VAL A 96 -1.03 -5.79 -0.46
C VAL A 96 -0.31 -4.72 0.33
N ILE A 97 -0.26 -4.84 1.64
CA ILE A 97 0.08 -3.77 2.59
C ILE A 97 1.38 -4.11 3.29
N GLY A 98 2.32 -3.17 3.32
CA GLY A 98 3.57 -3.29 4.08
C GLY A 98 4.01 -1.95 4.64
N SER A 99 4.79 -1.97 5.72
CA SER A 99 5.55 -0.78 6.12
C SER A 99 6.61 -0.47 5.07
N GLN A 100 7.18 0.74 5.10
CA GLN A 100 8.29 1.07 4.20
C GLN A 100 9.48 0.14 4.41
N GLU A 101 9.78 -0.18 5.67
CA GLU A 101 10.81 -1.14 6.05
C GLU A 101 10.50 -2.55 5.51
N SER A 102 9.24 -3.00 5.58
CA SER A 102 8.80 -4.28 5.02
C SER A 102 9.08 -4.36 3.52
N TRP A 103 8.79 -3.29 2.79
CA TRP A 103 9.02 -3.22 1.34
C TRP A 103 10.50 -3.13 1.00
N ALA A 104 11.30 -2.40 1.79
CA ALA A 104 12.74 -2.32 1.62
C ALA A 104 13.40 -3.70 1.84
N LYS A 105 13.09 -4.38 2.95
CA LYS A 105 13.55 -5.75 3.23
C LYS A 105 13.12 -6.73 2.15
N TRP A 106 11.88 -6.60 1.67
CA TRP A 106 11.38 -7.43 0.58
C TRP A 106 12.17 -7.23 -0.71
N GLN A 107 12.52 -5.98 -1.04
CA GLN A 107 13.34 -5.66 -2.20
C GLN A 107 14.75 -6.23 -2.05
N GLU A 108 15.42 -5.96 -0.92
CA GLU A 108 16.76 -6.47 -0.61
C GLU A 108 16.81 -8.01 -0.67
N MET A 109 15.82 -8.68 -0.08
CA MET A 109 15.72 -10.14 -0.12
C MET A 109 15.69 -10.64 -1.56
N ARG A 110 14.92 -10.02 -2.47
CA ARG A 110 14.85 -10.43 -3.88
C ARG A 110 16.15 -10.16 -4.64
N GLU A 111 16.81 -9.04 -4.36
CA GLU A 111 18.08 -8.68 -5.01
C GLU A 111 19.21 -9.64 -4.62
N ASN A 112 19.12 -10.26 -3.44
CA ASN A 112 20.10 -11.22 -2.92
C ASN A 112 19.73 -12.69 -3.14
N GLN A 113 18.68 -12.99 -3.92
CA GLN A 113 18.31 -14.39 -4.23
C GLN A 113 19.32 -15.06 -5.16
N SER A 114 19.59 -16.34 -4.91
CA SER A 114 20.21 -17.20 -5.92
C SER A 114 19.26 -17.39 -7.12
N GLU A 115 19.81 -17.76 -8.28
CA GLU A 115 19.01 -18.03 -9.48
C GLU A 115 17.94 -19.12 -9.25
N ALA A 116 18.29 -20.16 -8.47
CA ALA A 116 17.35 -21.23 -8.13
C ALA A 116 16.19 -20.72 -7.27
N GLU A 117 16.47 -19.87 -6.29
CA GLU A 117 15.45 -19.23 -5.44
C GLU A 117 14.56 -18.28 -6.24
N ALA A 118 15.17 -17.47 -7.12
CA ALA A 118 14.46 -16.56 -8.00
C ALA A 118 13.51 -17.32 -8.95
N LYS A 119 13.97 -18.43 -9.55
CA LYS A 119 13.14 -19.28 -10.41
C LYS A 119 11.99 -19.91 -9.64
N LYS A 120 12.23 -20.39 -8.43
CA LYS A 120 11.17 -20.92 -7.55
C LYS A 120 10.15 -19.82 -7.19
N ALA A 121 10.63 -18.63 -6.85
CA ALA A 121 9.77 -17.49 -6.54
C ALA A 121 8.92 -17.06 -7.75
N GLN A 122 9.50 -17.05 -8.95
CA GLN A 122 8.77 -16.74 -10.17
C GLN A 122 7.66 -17.78 -10.44
N ALA A 123 7.94 -19.07 -10.28
CA ALA A 123 6.93 -20.11 -10.47
C ALA A 123 5.77 -20.00 -9.46
N GLU A 124 6.06 -19.69 -8.20
CA GLU A 124 5.03 -19.44 -7.17
C GLU A 124 4.22 -18.18 -7.48
N TYR A 125 4.88 -17.12 -7.95
CA TYR A 125 4.26 -15.89 -8.40
C TYR A 125 3.27 -16.15 -9.54
N ASP A 126 3.75 -16.80 -10.60
CA ASP A 126 2.96 -17.12 -11.79
C ASP A 126 1.77 -18.01 -11.43
N ALA A 127 1.93 -18.94 -10.48
CA ALA A 127 0.86 -19.81 -10.05
C ALA A 127 -0.30 -19.03 -9.39
N TYR A 128 -0.01 -18.11 -8.46
CA TYR A 128 -1.09 -17.34 -7.82
C TYR A 128 -1.67 -16.28 -8.76
N VAL A 129 -0.85 -15.66 -9.63
CA VAL A 129 -1.33 -14.70 -10.63
C VAL A 129 -2.21 -15.39 -11.66
N GLY A 130 -1.82 -16.58 -12.14
CA GLY A 130 -2.65 -17.40 -13.02
C GLY A 130 -3.99 -17.76 -12.38
N MET A 131 -4.00 -18.06 -11.08
CA MET A 131 -5.23 -18.33 -10.33
C MET A 131 -6.13 -17.08 -10.24
N TYR A 132 -5.55 -15.89 -10.07
CA TYR A 132 -6.31 -14.63 -10.16
C TYR A 132 -6.91 -14.47 -11.55
N ASN A 133 -6.09 -14.48 -12.60
CA ASN A 133 -6.52 -14.24 -13.98
C ASN A 133 -7.58 -15.23 -14.47
N LYS A 134 -7.58 -16.47 -13.93
CA LYS A 134 -8.61 -17.46 -14.22
C LYS A 134 -9.98 -17.12 -13.61
N ASN A 135 -10.02 -16.38 -12.51
CA ASN A 135 -11.24 -16.14 -11.73
C ASN A 135 -11.69 -14.67 -11.72
N ASN A 136 -10.82 -13.75 -12.10
CA ASN A 136 -11.15 -12.34 -12.17
C ASN A 136 -10.39 -11.64 -13.30
N GLU A 137 -10.93 -10.48 -13.69
CA GLU A 137 -10.32 -9.58 -14.65
C GLU A 137 -9.94 -8.30 -13.92
N LEU A 138 -8.66 -7.96 -13.94
CA LEU A 138 -8.14 -6.78 -13.27
C LEU A 138 -8.57 -5.51 -14.01
N THR A 139 -9.18 -4.58 -13.28
CA THR A 139 -9.75 -3.34 -13.83
C THR A 139 -9.05 -2.09 -13.33
N VAL A 140 -8.40 -2.16 -12.17
CA VAL A 140 -7.67 -1.04 -11.56
C VAL A 140 -6.43 -1.56 -10.86
N GLN A 141 -5.32 -0.84 -11.02
CA GLN A 141 -4.12 -0.96 -10.22
C GLN A 141 -3.74 0.41 -9.68
N ARG A 142 -3.46 0.49 -8.38
CA ARG A 142 -3.01 1.72 -7.71
C ARG A 142 -1.95 1.41 -6.68
N ARG A 143 -1.10 2.39 -6.41
CA ARG A 143 -0.24 2.42 -5.23
C ARG A 143 -0.78 3.46 -4.26
N LEU A 144 -0.93 3.07 -3.00
CA LEU A 144 -1.55 3.88 -1.96
C LEU A 144 -0.54 4.16 -0.85
N CYS A 145 -0.62 5.36 -0.29
CA CYS A 145 -0.10 5.69 1.02
C CYS A 145 -1.26 5.60 2.03
N ILE A 146 -1.09 4.83 3.11
CA ILE A 146 -2.10 4.60 4.15
C ILE A 146 -1.56 5.13 5.47
N TYR A 147 -2.23 6.14 6.02
CA TYR A 147 -1.93 6.74 7.33
C TYR A 147 -2.68 6.01 8.46
#